data_AF-A0A971ICZ6-F1
#
_entry.id   AF-A0A971ICZ6-F1
#
_cell.length_a   1.000
_cell.length_b   1.000
_cell.length_c   1.000
_cell.angle_alpha   90.00
_cell.angle_beta   90.00
_cell.angle_gamma   90.00
#
_symmetry.space_group_name_H-M   'P 1'
#
loop_
_entity.id
_entity.type
_entity.pdbx_description
1 polymer ?
#
loop_
_entity_poly.entity_id
_entity_poly.type
_entity_poly.pdbx_seq_one_letter_code
_entity_poly.pdbx_strand_id
1 'polypeptide(L)' 'MSAAGQSASPRKVHRRVVLKGTERFDADGVKEEPGDMTTKSAQDADDDQRILGELPPHWGVFSAEKD' A
#
# COMPACT_ATOMS: atom_id res chain seq x y z
N MET A 1 -43.28 -33.37 25.95
CA MET A 1 -41.86 -33.72 25.79
C MET A 1 -41.06 -32.44 25.95
N SER A 2 -40.55 -32.15 27.16
CA SER A 2 -39.85 -30.90 27.44
C SER A 2 -38.38 -31.03 27.03
N ALA A 3 -37.96 -30.31 26.00
CA ALA A 3 -36.57 -30.24 25.60
C ALA A 3 -35.79 -29.39 26.63
N ALA A 4 -35.02 -30.05 27.47
CA ALA A 4 -34.04 -29.37 28.33
C ALA A 4 -32.97 -28.75 27.42
N GLY A 5 -32.98 -27.41 27.32
CA GLY A 5 -31.90 -26.65 26.71
C GLY A 5 -30.62 -26.89 27.49
N GLN A 6 -29.66 -27.56 26.86
CA GLN A 6 -28.33 -27.80 27.43
C GLN A 6 -27.65 -26.46 27.69
N SER A 7 -27.30 -26.18 28.94
CA SER A 7 -26.54 -24.99 29.31
C SER A 7 -25.13 -25.10 28.74
N ALA A 8 -24.82 -24.29 27.73
CA ALA A 8 -23.47 -24.18 27.21
C ALA A 8 -22.54 -23.70 28.33
N SER A 9 -21.53 -24.50 28.66
CA SER A 9 -20.52 -24.11 29.65
C SER A 9 -19.80 -22.84 29.18
N PRO A 10 -19.56 -21.84 30.06
CA PRO A 10 -18.90 -20.61 29.67
C PRO A 10 -17.49 -20.91 29.15
N ARG A 11 -17.21 -20.48 27.92
CA ARG A 11 -15.91 -20.68 27.27
C ARG A 11 -14.84 -19.92 28.07
N LYS A 12 -13.85 -20.62 28.58
CA LYS A 12 -12.77 -20.04 29.38
C LYS A 12 -12.00 -19.03 28.54
N VAL A 13 -12.03 -17.76 28.91
CA VAL A 13 -11.32 -16.70 28.18
C VAL A 13 -9.83 -16.82 28.48
N HIS A 14 -9.02 -17.04 27.45
CA HIS A 14 -7.57 -17.11 27.59
C HIS A 14 -7.01 -15.69 27.78
N ARG A 15 -6.15 -15.53 28.79
CA ARG A 15 -5.49 -14.25 29.07
C ARG A 15 -4.27 -14.09 28.18
N ARG A 16 -4.28 -13.09 27.29
CA ARG A 16 -3.10 -12.72 26.48
C ARG A 16 -2.04 -12.10 27.38
N VAL A 17 -0.88 -12.74 27.45
CA VAL A 17 0.31 -12.13 28.05
C VAL A 17 0.97 -11.28 26.97
N VAL A 18 1.17 -9.99 27.25
CA VAL A 18 1.85 -9.05 26.35
C VAL A 18 3.14 -8.62 27.02
N LEU A 19 4.27 -8.97 26.42
CA LEU A 19 5.57 -8.43 26.81
C LEU A 19 5.77 -7.09 26.10
N LYS A 20 6.07 -6.04 26.85
CA LYS A 20 6.45 -4.76 26.27
C LYS A 20 7.93 -4.81 25.88
N GLY A 21 8.26 -4.40 24.67
CA GLY A 21 9.65 -4.22 24.25
C GLY A 21 10.34 -3.13 25.09
N THR A 22 11.67 -3.20 25.17
CA THR A 22 12.53 -2.22 25.86
C THR A 22 13.31 -1.34 24.90
N GLU A 23 13.02 -1.46 23.60
CA GLU A 23 13.73 -0.74 22.54
C GLU A 23 13.41 0.75 22.59
N ARG A 24 14.46 1.57 22.50
CA ARG A 24 14.34 3.02 22.33
C ARG A 24 14.62 3.29 20.86
N PHE A 25 13.60 3.73 20.14
CA PHE A 25 13.78 4.17 18.76
C PHE A 25 14.45 5.54 18.83
N ASP A 26 15.77 5.57 18.68
CA ASP A 26 16.48 6.83 18.50
C ASP A 26 15.99 7.41 17.17
N ALA A 27 15.39 8.60 17.21
CA ALA A 27 14.73 9.23 16.06
C ALA A 27 15.69 9.59 14.92
N ASP A 28 16.99 9.29 15.06
CA ASP A 28 18.06 9.73 14.16
C ASP A 28 18.35 8.71 13.05
N GLY A 29 17.36 7.89 12.69
CA GLY A 29 17.50 6.80 11.72
C GLY A 29 16.93 7.05 10.32
N VAL A 30 16.12 8.10 10.13
CA VAL A 30 15.57 8.44 8.81
C VAL A 30 16.38 9.56 8.21
N LYS A 31 17.24 9.21 7.25
CA LYS A 31 17.80 10.17 6.31
C LYS A 31 16.69 10.48 5.31
N GLU A 32 16.19 11.71 5.33
CA GLU A 32 15.27 12.18 4.30
C GLU A 32 16.05 12.21 2.97
N GLU A 33 15.67 11.34 2.05
CA GLU A 33 16.25 11.32 0.72
C GLU A 33 15.65 12.49 -0.07
N PRO A 34 16.40 13.11 -1.01
CA PRO A 34 15.87 14.18 -1.86
C PRO A 34 14.58 13.79 -2.62
N GLY A 35 14.36 12.48 -2.83
CA GLY A 35 13.15 11.92 -3.42
C GLY A 35 11.91 11.94 -2.51
N ASP A 36 12.07 11.98 -1.19
CA ASP A 36 10.95 11.96 -0.23
C ASP A 36 10.13 13.26 -0.28
N MET A 37 10.76 14.35 -0.73
CA MET A 37 10.13 15.66 -0.92
C MET A 37 9.55 15.83 -2.32
N THR A 38 9.75 14.86 -3.23
CA THR A 38 9.16 14.93 -4.58
C THR A 38 7.67 14.62 -4.50
N THR A 39 6.85 15.64 -4.74
CA THR A 39 5.40 15.47 -4.83
C THR A 39 5.10 14.48 -5.96
N LYS A 40 4.19 13.54 -5.73
CA LYS A 40 3.74 12.56 -6.73
C LYS A 40 3.39 13.17 -8.09
N SER A 41 2.83 14.38 -8.10
CA SER A 41 2.51 15.14 -9.31
C SER A 41 3.72 15.55 -10.16
N ALA A 42 4.89 15.80 -9.56
CA ALA A 42 6.11 16.14 -10.29
C ALA A 42 6.69 14.89 -10.97
N GLN A 43 6.65 13.76 -10.27
CA GLN A 43 7.04 12.46 -10.83
C GLN A 43 6.13 12.06 -12.00
N ASP A 44 4.81 12.20 -11.84
CA ASP A 44 3.85 11.87 -12.90
C ASP A 44 4.08 12.76 -14.15
N ALA A 45 4.44 14.04 -13.99
CA ALA A 45 4.73 14.95 -15.10
C ALA A 45 6.03 14.62 -15.86
N ASP A 46 7.09 14.25 -15.12
CA ASP A 46 8.34 13.77 -15.72
C ASP A 46 8.13 12.44 -16.46
N ASP A 47 7.31 11.55 -15.89
CA ASP A 47 6.93 10.30 -16.52
C ASP A 47 6.10 10.52 -17.80
N ASP A 48 5.13 11.45 -17.78
CA ASP A 48 4.36 11.82 -18.97
C ASP A 48 5.26 12.36 -20.10
N GLN A 49 6.23 13.22 -19.77
CA GLN A 49 7.18 13.73 -20.76
C GLN A 49 8.03 12.61 -21.38
N ARG A 50 8.46 11.64 -20.57
CA ARG A 50 9.21 10.48 -21.03
C ARG A 50 8.37 9.51 -21.86
N ILE A 51 7.14 9.23 -21.43
CA ILE A 51 6.17 8.35 -22.14
C ILE A 51 5.88 8.90 -23.53
N LEU A 52 5.75 10.22 -23.68
CA LEU A 52 5.50 10.87 -24.96
C LEU A 52 6.75 10.95 -25.86
N GLY A 53 7.96 10.97 -25.28
CA GLY A 53 9.22 11.06 -26.02
C GLY A 53 9.77 9.72 -26.53
N GLU A 54 9.47 8.61 -25.84
CA GLU A 54 10.00 7.27 -26.13
C GLU A 54 8.94 6.30 -26.68
N LEU A 55 7.89 6.84 -27.32
CA LEU A 55 6.76 6.05 -27.80
C LEU A 55 7.15 5.25 -29.08
N PRO A 56 7.18 3.90 -29.07
CA PRO A 56 7.37 3.09 -30.25
C PRO A 56 6.52 3.54 -31.46
N PRO A 57 7.05 3.41 -32.69
CA PRO A 57 6.38 3.90 -33.90
C PRO A 57 5.02 3.24 -34.20
N HIS A 58 4.68 2.14 -33.52
CA HIS A 58 3.39 1.47 -33.63
C HIS A 58 2.36 1.91 -32.56
N TRP A 59 2.71 2.82 -31.64
CA TRP A 59 1.83 3.32 -30.58
C TRP A 59 1.14 4.65 -30.93
N GLY A 60 1.52 5.33 -32.02
CA GLY A 60 0.94 6.61 -32.45
C GLY A 60 0.31 6.63 -33.84
N VAL A 61 0.13 5.48 -34.50
CA VAL A 61 -0.35 5.42 -35.89
C VAL A 61 -1.82 5.03 -35.94
N PHE A 62 -2.71 6.02 -35.98
CA PHE A 62 -4.13 5.81 -36.27
C PHE A 62 -4.30 5.59 -37.77
N SER A 63 -4.63 4.37 -38.17
CA SER A 63 -4.84 3.99 -39.58
C SER A 63 -6.12 4.58 -40.20
N ALA A 64 -6.85 5.43 -39.47
CA ALA A 64 -8.15 5.96 -39.87
C ALA A 64 -8.10 7.25 -40.71
N GLU A 65 -6.91 7.84 -40.93
CA GLU A 65 -6.74 9.08 -41.72
C GLU A 65 -5.99 8.84 -43.03
N LYS A 66 -5.97 7.58 -43.49
CA LYS A 66 -5.30 7.18 -44.73
C LYS A 66 -6.28 6.54 -45.71
N ASP A 67 -7.48 7.10 -45.83
CA ASP A 67 -8.40 6.96 -46.98
C ASP A 67 -9.47 8.07 -46.95
#